data_AF-A0A182F105-F1
#
_entry.id   AF-A0A182F105-F1
#
_cell.length_a   1.000
_cell.length_b   1.000
_cell.length_c   1.000
_cell.angle_alpha   90.00
_cell.angle_beta   90.00
_cell.angle_gamma   90.00
#
_symmetry.space_group_name_H-M   'P 1'
#
loop_
_entity.id
_entity.type
_entity.pdbx_description
1 polymer ?
#
loop_
_entity_poly.entity_id
_entity_poly.type
_entity_poly.pdbx_seq_one_letter_code
_entity_poly.pdbx_strand_id
1 'polypeptide(L)'
;MTPHELTRYRGLPASGVRYKISSGNIGNVFAIRNATGALYVAKALDYEKIKKYELRLTASDNFKENYTTVLINVRDVNDNPPVFEKSSYRTQITEEDDRGLPKRVLRQLLLNPGLQA
;
A
#
# COMPACT_ATOMS: atom_id res chain seq x y z
N MET A 1 -35.63 48.39 -0.49
CA MET A 1 -34.30 47.98 0.01
C MET A 1 -34.52 47.04 1.17
N THR A 2 -34.43 45.73 0.94
CA THR A 2 -34.54 44.69 1.98
C THR A 2 -33.14 44.45 2.56
N PRO A 3 -32.93 44.54 3.88
CA PRO A 3 -31.65 44.15 4.46
C PRO A 3 -31.48 42.63 4.28
N HIS A 4 -30.35 42.24 3.68
CA HIS A 4 -29.95 40.85 3.54
C HIS A 4 -29.79 40.22 4.93
N GLU A 5 -30.52 39.13 5.18
CA GLU A 5 -30.40 38.32 6.39
C GLU A 5 -29.01 37.67 6.48
N LEU A 6 -28.05 38.37 7.06
CA LEU A 6 -26.81 37.78 7.56
C LEU A 6 -27.07 37.12 8.92
N THR A 7 -27.94 36.11 8.92
CA THR A 7 -28.28 35.38 10.14
C THR A 7 -27.46 34.09 10.20
N ARG A 8 -26.52 34.08 11.16
CA ARG A 8 -25.88 32.92 11.82
C ARG A 8 -24.59 32.34 11.24
N TYR A 9 -23.49 33.09 11.37
CA TYR A 9 -22.16 32.48 11.60
C TYR A 9 -21.43 33.08 12.82
N ARG A 10 -22.17 33.56 13.82
CA ARG A 10 -21.62 33.79 15.17
C ARG A 10 -22.06 32.64 16.07
N GLY A 11 -21.10 31.80 16.48
CA GLY A 11 -21.25 31.00 17.70
C GLY A 11 -21.52 29.51 17.55
N LEU A 12 -21.25 28.87 16.41
CA LEU A 12 -21.04 27.41 16.48
C LEU A 12 -19.68 27.20 17.15
N PRO A 13 -19.57 26.41 18.25
CA PRO A 13 -18.27 25.92 18.67
C PRO A 13 -17.64 25.29 17.43
N ALA A 14 -16.33 25.48 17.19
CA ALA A 14 -15.66 24.86 16.07
C ALA A 14 -16.07 23.38 16.04
N SER A 15 -17.00 23.01 15.15
CA SER A 15 -17.53 21.66 15.12
C SER A 15 -16.39 20.86 14.57
N GLY A 16 -15.63 20.24 15.48
CA GLY A 16 -14.37 19.60 15.14
C GLY A 16 -14.64 18.62 14.02
N VAL A 17 -14.04 18.87 12.85
CA VAL A 17 -14.20 17.98 11.71
C VAL A 17 -13.63 16.62 12.10
N ARG A 18 -14.47 15.59 12.00
CA ARG A 18 -14.13 14.21 12.33
C ARG A 18 -13.84 13.43 11.06
N TYR A 19 -12.73 12.71 11.09
CA TYR A 19 -12.24 11.94 9.95
C TYR A 19 -12.41 10.44 10.19
N LYS A 20 -12.84 9.72 9.14
CA LYS A 20 -12.98 8.26 9.15
C LYS A 20 -12.56 7.66 7.81
N ILE A 21 -12.07 6.42 7.82
CA ILE A 21 -11.91 5.62 6.61
C ILE A 21 -13.24 4.92 6.35
N SER A 22 -13.88 5.25 5.23
CA SER A 22 -15.23 4.77 4.90
C SER A 22 -15.22 3.52 4.04
N SER A 23 -14.19 3.30 3.23
CA SER A 23 -14.03 2.06 2.44
C SER A 23 -12.59 1.89 1.93
N GLY A 24 -12.28 0.72 1.37
CA GLY A 24 -11.00 0.43 0.70
C GLY A 24 -9.87 -0.04 1.61
N ASN A 25 -10.08 -0.08 2.93
CA ASN A 25 -9.08 -0.49 3.92
C ASN A 25 -8.99 -2.02 4.05
N ILE A 26 -8.60 -2.70 2.98
CA ILE A 26 -8.46 -4.17 2.94
C ILE A 26 -7.50 -4.61 4.05
N GLY A 27 -7.91 -5.56 4.90
CA GLY A 27 -7.12 -6.07 6.02
C GLY A 27 -7.02 -5.15 7.25
N ASN A 28 -7.69 -3.98 7.22
CA ASN A 28 -7.59 -2.95 8.26
C ASN A 28 -6.13 -2.52 8.51
N VAL A 29 -5.40 -2.28 7.43
CA VAL A 29 -3.96 -1.99 7.46
C VAL A 29 -3.69 -0.52 7.77
N PHE A 30 -4.61 0.38 7.40
CA PHE A 30 -4.51 1.80 7.69
C PHE A 30 -5.45 2.21 8.83
N ALA A 31 -5.06 3.26 9.56
CA ALA A 31 -5.92 3.90 10.54
C ALA A 31 -5.80 5.43 10.40
N ILE A 32 -6.84 6.14 10.83
CA ILE A 32 -6.89 7.60 10.78
C ILE A 32 -7.19 8.16 12.18
N ARG A 33 -6.45 9.20 12.58
CA ARG A 33 -6.77 9.94 13.81
C ARG A 33 -8.02 10.78 13.59
N ASN A 34 -9.10 10.45 14.28
CA ASN A 34 -10.41 11.07 14.06
C ASN A 34 -10.41 12.59 14.20
N ALA A 35 -9.62 13.15 15.13
CA ALA A 35 -9.58 14.59 15.40
C ALA A 35 -8.65 15.39 14.46
N THR A 36 -7.62 14.76 13.88
CA THR A 36 -6.59 15.48 13.09
C THR A 36 -6.58 15.09 11.61
N GLY A 37 -7.21 13.98 11.24
CA GLY A 37 -7.15 13.43 9.89
C GLY A 37 -5.82 12.76 9.54
N ALA A 38 -4.90 12.62 10.50
CA ALA A 38 -3.62 11.97 10.25
C ALA A 38 -3.83 10.47 9.95
N LEU A 39 -3.57 10.10 8.69
CA LEU A 39 -3.60 8.73 8.20
C LEU A 39 -2.24 8.06 8.46
N TYR A 40 -2.24 6.84 9.00
CA TYR A 40 -1.04 6.09 9.31
C TYR A 40 -1.22 4.59 9.09
N VAL A 41 -0.10 3.89 8.99
CA VAL A 41 -0.05 2.43 8.85
C VAL A 41 -0.22 1.79 10.23
N ALA A 42 -1.27 0.98 10.41
CA ALA A 42 -1.61 0.31 11.66
C ALA A 42 -1.17 -1.17 11.69
N LYS A 43 -0.91 -1.77 10.52
CA LYS A 43 -0.40 -3.15 10.39
C LYS A 43 0.68 -3.22 9.30
N ALA A 44 1.45 -4.31 9.29
CA ALA A 44 2.47 -4.53 8.27
C ALA A 44 1.87 -4.51 6.85
N LEU A 45 2.58 -3.85 5.94
CA LEU A 45 2.32 -3.87 4.50
C LEU A 45 3.12 -5.00 3.87
N ASP A 46 2.54 -5.64 2.88
CA ASP A 46 3.14 -6.76 2.15
C ASP A 46 2.88 -6.53 0.66
N TYR A 47 3.95 -6.25 -0.08
CA TYR A 47 3.88 -5.89 -1.49
C TYR A 47 3.44 -7.07 -2.37
N GLU A 48 3.84 -8.29 -2.01
CA GLU A 48 3.47 -9.50 -2.75
C GLU A 48 1.99 -9.82 -2.59
N LYS A 49 1.38 -9.42 -1.47
CA LYS A 49 -0.07 -9.55 -1.24
C LYS A 49 -0.88 -8.43 -1.89
N ILE A 50 -0.59 -7.16 -1.58
CA ILE A 50 -1.39 -6.02 -2.02
C ILE A 50 -0.47 -4.83 -2.35
N LYS A 51 -0.42 -4.48 -3.64
CA LYS A 51 0.46 -3.42 -4.15
C LYS A 51 -0.13 -2.02 -4.07
N LYS A 52 -1.46 -1.91 -4.05
CA LYS A 52 -2.18 -0.63 -4.13
C LYS A 52 -3.45 -0.66 -3.27
N TYR A 53 -3.73 0.45 -2.62
CA TYR A 53 -4.97 0.69 -1.89
C TYR A 53 -5.65 1.95 -2.40
N GLU A 54 -6.97 1.88 -2.53
CA GLU A 54 -7.82 3.03 -2.83
C GLU A 54 -8.73 3.28 -1.62
N LEU A 55 -8.31 4.17 -0.72
CA LEU A 55 -9.05 4.47 0.50
C LEU A 55 -10.04 5.60 0.25
N ARG A 56 -11.30 5.41 0.63
CA ARG A 56 -12.26 6.51 0.71
C ARG A 56 -12.25 7.08 2.12
N LEU A 57 -11.87 8.34 2.26
CA LEU A 57 -11.89 9.06 3.54
C LEU A 57 -13.11 9.97 3.58
N THR A 58 -13.76 10.05 4.74
CA THR A 58 -14.88 10.97 4.98
C THR A 58 -14.51 11.93 6.10
N ALA A 59 -14.83 13.20 5.89
CA ALA A 59 -14.76 14.28 6.86
C ALA A 59 -16.20 14.74 7.20
N SER A 60 -16.50 14.90 8.48
CA SER A 60 -17.83 15.27 8.96
C SER A 60 -17.76 16.29 10.08
N ASP A 61 -18.51 17.38 9.96
CA ASP A 61 -18.65 18.41 11.02
C ASP A 61 -19.96 18.26 11.82
N ASN A 62 -20.57 17.06 11.81
CA ASN A 62 -21.88 16.73 12.39
C ASN A 62 -23.10 17.27 11.66
N PHE A 63 -22.93 18.20 10.73
CA PHE A 63 -24.02 18.74 9.92
C PHE A 63 -23.89 18.35 8.46
N LYS A 64 -22.66 18.24 7.95
CA LYS A 64 -22.33 17.87 6.58
C LYS A 64 -21.21 16.85 6.57
N GLU A 65 -21.31 15.91 5.63
CA GLU A 65 -20.22 14.99 5.29
C GLU A 65 -19.72 15.29 3.88
N ASN A 66 -18.40 15.19 3.69
CA ASN A 66 -17.79 15.13 2.37
C ASN A 66 -16.73 14.03 2.35
N TYR A 67 -16.35 13.57 1.16
CA TYR A 67 -15.38 12.49 1.02
C TYR A 67 -14.34 12.80 -0.05
N THR A 68 -13.20 12.11 0.08
CA THR A 68 -12.14 12.10 -0.93
C THR A 68 -11.57 10.69 -1.05
N THR A 69 -10.90 10.42 -2.17
CA THR A 69 -10.22 9.15 -2.42
C THR A 69 -8.70 9.35 -2.32
N VAL A 70 -8.03 8.50 -1.56
CA VAL A 70 -6.58 8.48 -1.40
C VAL A 70 -6.03 7.20 -2.02
N LEU A 71 -5.16 7.36 -3.02
CA LEU A 71 -4.46 6.26 -3.66
C LEU A 71 -3.10 6.05 -3.00
N ILE A 72 -2.87 4.85 -2.46
CA ILE A 72 -1.63 4.48 -1.76
C ILE A 72 -0.95 3.37 -2.56
N ASN A 73 0.28 3.62 -3.00
CA ASN A 73 1.12 2.62 -3.63
C ASN A 73 2.10 2.06 -2.59
N VAL A 74 2.08 0.74 -2.39
CA VAL A 74 3.06 0.05 -1.55
C VAL A 74 4.35 -0.07 -2.34
N ARG A 75 5.46 0.33 -1.73
CA ARG A 75 6.78 0.20 -2.33
C ARG A 75 7.28 -1.22 -2.14
N ASP A 76 7.70 -1.82 -3.24
CA ASP A 76 8.40 -3.11 -3.27
C ASP A 76 9.74 -3.00 -2.51
N VAL A 77 10.01 -3.98 -1.66
CA VAL A 77 11.29 -4.17 -0.98
C VAL A 77 11.76 -5.60 -1.22
N ASN A 78 13.08 -5.80 -1.33
CA ASN A 78 13.63 -7.14 -1.52
C ASN A 78 13.74 -7.87 -0.17
N ASP A 79 12.61 -8.31 0.36
CA ASP A 79 12.50 -9.09 1.61
C ASP A 79 12.26 -10.60 1.37
N ASN A 80 12.08 -11.00 0.12
CA ASN A 80 11.92 -12.39 -0.28
C ASN A 80 13.26 -12.97 -0.74
N PRO A 81 13.89 -13.88 0.04
CA PRO A 81 15.12 -14.53 -0.38
C PRO A 81 14.85 -15.35 -1.64
N PRO A 82 15.82 -15.45 -2.54
CA PRO A 82 15.60 -16.13 -3.79
C PRO A 82 15.42 -17.64 -3.50
N VAL A 83 14.52 -18.32 -4.22
CA VAL A 83 14.21 -19.73 -4.00
C VAL A 83 14.66 -20.58 -5.19
N PHE A 84 15.40 -21.65 -4.91
CA PHE A 84 15.78 -22.64 -5.93
C PHE A 84 14.57 -23.50 -6.31
N GLU A 85 14.42 -23.80 -7.60
CA GLU A 85 13.31 -24.64 -8.09
C GLU A 85 13.37 -26.08 -7.55
N LYS A 86 14.58 -26.58 -7.24
CA LYS A 86 14.81 -27.92 -6.72
C LYS A 86 15.67 -27.87 -5.46
N SER A 87 15.40 -28.78 -4.53
CA SER A 87 16.23 -29.02 -3.34
C SER A 87 17.59 -29.63 -3.68
N SER A 88 17.70 -30.32 -4.81
CA SER A 88 18.96 -30.85 -5.32
C SER A 88 19.02 -30.82 -6.83
N TYR A 89 20.25 -30.75 -7.32
CA TYR A 89 20.56 -30.41 -8.69
C TYR A 89 21.73 -31.29 -9.13
N ARG A 90 21.44 -32.34 -9.92
CA ARG A 90 22.44 -33.27 -10.43
C ARG A 90 22.72 -33.03 -11.91
N THR A 91 23.99 -33.13 -12.31
CA THR A 91 24.42 -33.19 -13.71
C THR A 91 25.42 -34.33 -13.87
N GLN A 92 25.53 -34.88 -15.08
CA GLN A 92 26.57 -35.82 -15.47
C GLN A 92 27.42 -35.13 -16.54
N ILE A 93 28.73 -35.32 -16.46
CA ILE A 93 29.70 -34.81 -17.44
C ILE A 93 30.55 -35.98 -17.93
N THR A 94 30.91 -35.97 -19.21
CA THR A 94 31.85 -36.91 -19.82
C THR A 94 33.19 -36.21 -20.01
N GLU A 95 34.28 -36.98 -20.11
CA GLU A 95 35.63 -36.41 -20.32
C GLU A 95 35.76 -35.68 -21.67
N GLU A 96 34.90 -36.00 -22.65
CA GLU A 96 34.79 -35.31 -23.94
C GLU A 96 34.14 -33.90 -23.84
N ASP A 97 33.63 -33.53 -22.67
CA ASP A 97 32.82 -32.33 -22.46
C ASP A 97 33.64 -31.06 -22.14
N ASP A 98 34.90 -30.99 -22.60
CA ASP A 98 35.92 -30.03 -22.16
C ASP A 98 35.85 -28.64 -22.84
N ARG A 99 34.69 -28.26 -23.39
CA ARG A 99 34.52 -27.02 -24.18
C ARG A 99 34.39 -25.73 -23.35
N GLY A 100 34.65 -25.76 -22.04
CA GLY A 100 34.56 -24.59 -21.15
C GLY A 100 33.16 -23.97 -21.00
N LEU A 101 32.12 -24.56 -21.61
CA LEU A 101 30.76 -24.04 -21.57
C LEU A 101 30.07 -24.42 -20.25
N PRO A 102 29.29 -23.50 -19.64
CA PRO A 102 28.50 -23.82 -18.46
C PRO A 102 27.50 -24.93 -18.77
N LYS A 103 27.59 -26.04 -18.03
CA LYS A 103 26.77 -27.25 -18.24
C LYS A 103 25.34 -27.11 -17.72
N ARG A 104 25.13 -26.19 -16.78
CA ARG A 104 23.81 -25.91 -16.23
C ARG A 104 23.75 -24.53 -15.61
N VAL A 105 22.72 -23.77 -15.98
CA VAL A 105 22.40 -22.49 -15.35
C VAL A 105 21.27 -22.73 -14.35
N LEU A 106 21.52 -22.46 -13.08
CA LEU A 106 20.46 -22.44 -12.08
C LEU A 106 19.73 -21.10 -12.20
N ARG A 107 18.41 -21.14 -12.41
CA ARG A 107 17.57 -19.95 -12.30
C ARG A 107 16.94 -19.93 -10.92
N GLN A 108 16.93 -18.74 -10.33
CA GLN A 108 16.26 -18.46 -9.07
C GLN A 108 15.18 -17.42 -9.38
N LEU A 109 13.94 -17.71 -8.97
CA LEU A 109 12.85 -16.77 -9.15
C LEU A 109 12.87 -15.79 -7.97
N LEU A 110 12.96 -14.51 -8.27
CA LEU A 110 12.63 -13.44 -7.33
C LEU A 110 11.15 -13.15 -7.49
N LEU A 111 10.40 -13.06 -6.39
CA LEU A 111 9.03 -12.55 -6.42
C LEU A 111 9.00 -11.05 -6.76
N ASN A 112 10.14 -10.37 -6.59
CA ASN A 112 10.31 -8.92 -6.78
C ASN A 112 11.40 -8.58 -7.82
N PRO A 113 11.24 -8.95 -9.10
CA PRO A 113 12.27 -8.72 -10.12
C PRO A 113 12.38 -7.25 -10.58
N GLY A 114 11.71 -6.30 -9.91
CA GLY A 114 11.51 -4.93 -10.39
C GLY A 114 12.39 -3.83 -9.78
N LEU A 115 13.32 -4.14 -8.87
CA LEU A 115 14.19 -3.11 -8.28
C LEU A 115 15.43 -2.87 -9.16
N GLN A 116 15.28 -2.12 -10.25
CA GLN A 116 16.41 -1.38 -10.80
C GLN A 116 16.58 -0.12 -9.94
N ALA A 117 17.81 0.07 -9.45
CA ALA A 117 18.25 1.25 -8.71
C ALA A 117 18.00 2.55 -9.49
#